data_AF-A0A4Z2CHB8-F1
#
_entry.id   AF-A0A4Z2CHB8-F1
#
_cell.length_a   1.000
_cell.length_b   1.000
_cell.length_c   1.000
_cell.angle_alpha   90.00
_cell.angle_beta   90.00
_cell.angle_gamma   90.00
#
_symmetry.space_group_name_H-M   'P 1'
#
loop_
_entity.id
_entity.type
_entity.pdbx_description
1 polymer ?
#
loop_
_entity_poly.entity_id
_entity_poly.type
_entity_poly.pdbx_seq_one_letter_code
_entity_poly.pdbx_strand_id
1 'polypeptide(L)'
;MEKQSPELSGEVFFCDPRLVANGFKVRLIPVLPSAERHLEVTAMADCVPFLGVEDLREILTAVLHGKARSVKECRPLKVTNYLKGEAVRLVRQLPASPSRADVEETLRRMERQLGEKNRTCIHGRPFLQHMGDVPSSEEEARKMLRPLEL
;
A
#
# COMPACT_ATOMS: atom_id res chain seq x y z
N MET A 1 -19.24 6.54 -2.98
CA MET A 1 -18.21 7.32 -2.27
C MET A 1 -18.86 7.92 -1.05
N GLU A 2 -18.33 7.63 0.12
CA GLU A 2 -18.86 8.13 1.39
C GLU A 2 -18.47 9.61 1.58
N LYS A 3 -19.40 10.38 2.13
CA LYS A 3 -19.22 11.80 2.47
C LYS A 3 -19.12 11.93 3.98
N GLN A 4 -18.30 12.85 4.47
CA GLN A 4 -18.35 13.25 5.86
C GLN A 4 -19.62 14.07 6.15
N SER A 5 -20.02 14.08 7.43
CA SER A 5 -20.99 15.05 7.94
C SER A 5 -20.49 16.47 7.63
N PRO A 6 -21.39 17.42 7.32
CA PRO A 6 -20.98 18.80 7.08
C PRO A 6 -20.18 19.34 8.28
N GLU A 7 -19.05 19.99 8.00
CA GLU A 7 -18.33 20.73 9.03
C GLU A 7 -19.16 21.93 9.50
N LEU A 8 -18.76 22.57 10.61
CA LEU A 8 -19.44 23.77 11.14
C LEU A 8 -19.51 24.93 10.12
N SER A 9 -18.63 24.90 9.11
CA SER A 9 -18.60 25.82 7.96
C SER A 9 -19.64 25.50 6.87
N GLY A 10 -20.33 24.35 6.95
CA GLY A 10 -21.23 23.84 5.90
C GLY A 10 -20.52 23.11 4.76
N GLU A 11 -19.19 23.00 4.81
CA GLU A 11 -18.41 22.26 3.81
C GLU A 11 -18.57 20.75 3.96
N VAL A 12 -18.61 20.03 2.83
CA VAL A 12 -18.75 18.57 2.80
C VAL A 12 -17.57 17.96 2.05
N PHE A 13 -16.73 17.23 2.78
CA PHE A 13 -15.58 16.52 2.21
C PHE A 13 -15.91 15.06 1.87
N PHE A 14 -15.24 14.54 0.85
CA PHE A 14 -15.25 13.12 0.53
C PHE A 14 -14.18 12.39 1.31
N CYS A 15 -14.56 11.29 1.94
CA CYS A 15 -13.67 10.53 2.85
C CYS A 15 -13.49 9.08 2.42
N ASP A 16 -13.92 8.78 1.20
CA ASP A 16 -13.67 7.50 0.57
C ASP A 16 -12.15 7.19 0.63
N PRO A 17 -11.74 6.08 1.26
CA PRO A 17 -10.33 5.74 1.40
C PRO A 17 -9.59 5.68 0.06
N ARG A 18 -10.29 5.40 -1.04
CA ARG A 18 -9.71 5.36 -2.40
C ARG A 18 -9.32 6.73 -2.92
N LEU A 19 -9.89 7.81 -2.39
CA LEU A 19 -9.49 9.19 -2.70
C LEU A 19 -8.38 9.64 -1.76
N VAL A 20 -8.63 9.53 -0.45
CA VAL A 20 -7.71 10.05 0.58
C VAL A 20 -6.36 9.31 0.56
N ALA A 21 -6.36 7.98 0.47
CA ALA A 21 -5.12 7.19 0.46
C ALA A 21 -4.39 7.20 -0.90
N ASN A 22 -5.00 7.79 -1.94
CA ASN A 22 -4.29 8.16 -3.17
C ASN A 22 -3.87 9.64 -3.18
N GLY A 23 -4.06 10.35 -2.05
CA GLY A 23 -3.51 11.67 -1.83
C GLY A 23 -4.40 12.83 -2.25
N PHE A 24 -5.72 12.64 -2.37
CA PHE A 24 -6.64 13.71 -2.77
C PHE A 24 -7.61 14.10 -1.65
N LYS A 25 -7.71 15.41 -1.36
CA LYS A 25 -8.77 15.98 -0.51
C LYS A 25 -9.76 16.74 -1.39
N VAL A 26 -10.97 16.20 -1.54
CA VAL A 26 -12.01 16.74 -2.42
C VAL A 26 -13.18 17.25 -1.60
N ARG A 27 -13.62 18.49 -1.86
CA ARG A 27 -14.83 19.07 -1.28
C ARG A 27 -15.94 19.20 -2.32
N LEU A 28 -17.18 19.06 -1.86
CA LEU A 28 -18.37 19.41 -2.62
C LEU A 28 -18.65 20.90 -2.43
N ILE A 29 -18.75 21.65 -3.51
CA ILE A 29 -19.20 23.05 -3.45
C ILE A 29 -20.73 23.03 -3.37
N PRO A 30 -21.35 23.59 -2.31
CA PRO A 30 -22.79 23.76 -2.25
C PRO A 30 -23.21 24.77 -3.31
N VAL A 31 -24.05 24.35 -4.27
CA VAL A 31 -24.66 25.26 -5.25
C VAL A 31 -26.17 25.17 -5.11
N LEU A 32 -26.87 26.27 -5.41
CA LEU A 32 -28.32 26.34 -5.45
C LEU A 32 -28.94 25.14 -6.21
N PRO A 33 -30.15 24.68 -5.85
CA PRO A 33 -30.73 23.42 -6.30
C PRO A 33 -30.92 23.23 -7.82
N SER A 34 -30.72 24.26 -8.63
CA SER A 34 -30.86 24.23 -10.10
C SER A 34 -29.52 24.18 -10.85
N ALA A 35 -28.37 24.17 -10.17
CA ALA A 35 -27.05 24.19 -10.80
C ALA A 35 -26.30 22.86 -10.64
N GLU A 36 -25.37 22.60 -11.55
CA GLU A 36 -24.52 21.40 -11.51
C GLU A 36 -23.71 21.34 -10.21
N ARG A 37 -23.55 20.12 -9.68
CA ARG A 37 -22.76 19.89 -8.46
C ARG A 37 -21.28 19.98 -8.81
N HIS A 38 -20.61 21.03 -8.37
CA HIS A 38 -19.17 21.20 -8.58
C HIS A 38 -18.35 20.54 -7.46
N LEU A 39 -17.24 19.93 -7.86
CA LEU A 39 -16.25 19.34 -6.96
C LEU A 39 -14.96 20.13 -7.06
N GLU A 40 -14.29 20.32 -5.92
CA GLU A 40 -13.03 21.03 -5.85
C GLU A 40 -11.97 20.19 -5.14
N VAL A 41 -10.79 20.12 -5.74
CA VAL A 41 -9.61 19.50 -5.14
C VAL A 41 -8.93 20.55 -4.26
N THR A 42 -9.10 20.42 -2.95
CA THR A 42 -8.57 21.37 -1.95
C THR A 42 -7.14 21.07 -1.54
N ALA A 43 -6.71 19.82 -1.67
CA ALA A 43 -5.33 19.41 -1.39
C ALA A 43 -4.96 18.18 -2.22
N MET A 44 -3.67 18.08 -2.53
CA MET A 44 -3.03 16.91 -3.15
C MET A 44 -1.77 16.55 -2.36
N ALA A 45 -1.40 15.28 -2.35
CA ALA A 45 -0.14 14.84 -1.76
C ALA A 45 1.06 15.39 -2.54
N ASP A 46 2.02 15.96 -1.83
CA ASP A 46 3.25 16.55 -2.35
C ASP A 46 4.43 15.56 -2.38
N CYS A 47 4.29 14.42 -1.70
CA CYS A 47 5.33 13.39 -1.61
C CYS A 47 5.53 12.58 -2.91
N VAL A 48 4.62 12.71 -3.89
CA VAL A 48 4.77 12.12 -5.23
C VAL A 48 4.91 13.26 -6.24
N PRO A 49 6.13 13.54 -6.76
CA PRO A 49 6.43 14.80 -7.47
C PRO A 49 5.58 15.12 -8.71
N PHE A 50 4.92 14.11 -9.28
CA PHE A 50 4.18 14.20 -10.53
C PHE A 50 2.69 13.83 -10.37
N LEU A 51 2.19 13.77 -9.13
CA LEU A 51 0.77 13.58 -8.85
C LEU A 51 -0.02 14.83 -9.28
N GLY A 52 -1.11 14.64 -10.00
CA GLY A 52 -1.95 15.72 -10.48
C GLY A 52 -3.40 15.30 -10.73
N VAL A 53 -4.21 16.23 -11.23
CA VAL A 53 -5.66 16.04 -11.41
C VAL A 53 -6.01 14.93 -12.40
N GLU A 54 -5.15 14.67 -13.38
CA GLU A 54 -5.29 13.55 -14.32
C GLU A 54 -5.37 12.19 -13.61
N ASP A 55 -4.67 12.06 -12.46
CA ASP A 55 -4.65 10.84 -11.67
C ASP A 55 -5.93 10.67 -10.86
N LEU A 56 -6.51 11.79 -10.41
CA LEU A 56 -7.83 11.76 -9.81
C LEU A 56 -8.85 11.21 -10.81
N ARG A 57 -8.79 11.62 -12.09
CA ARG A 57 -9.64 11.04 -13.12
C ARG A 57 -9.41 9.53 -13.29
N GLU A 58 -8.15 9.07 -13.29
CA GLU A 58 -7.84 7.63 -13.36
C GLU A 58 -8.46 6.86 -12.18
N ILE A 59 -8.30 7.37 -10.96
CA ILE A 59 -8.88 6.79 -9.74
C ILE A 59 -10.41 6.74 -9.83
N LEU A 60 -11.06 7.85 -10.19
CA LEU A 60 -12.51 7.93 -10.33
C LEU A 60 -13.02 6.97 -11.40
N THR A 61 -12.29 6.83 -12.52
CA THR A 61 -12.62 5.90 -13.60
C THR A 61 -12.49 4.45 -13.14
N ALA A 62 -11.42 4.10 -12.44
CA ALA A 62 -11.22 2.76 -11.86
C ALA A 62 -12.32 2.42 -10.83
N VAL A 63 -12.75 3.40 -10.03
CA VAL A 63 -13.83 3.23 -9.04
C VAL A 63 -15.19 3.06 -9.70
N LEU A 64 -15.56 3.95 -10.63
CA LEU A 64 -16.90 3.99 -11.22
C LEU A 64 -17.09 2.90 -12.29
N HIS A 65 -16.14 2.80 -13.23
CA HIS A 65 -16.25 1.89 -14.37
C HIS A 65 -15.55 0.55 -14.08
N GLY A 66 -14.37 0.60 -13.45
CA GLY A 66 -13.62 -0.61 -13.08
C GLY A 66 -14.14 -1.33 -11.83
N LYS A 67 -15.09 -0.74 -11.11
CA LYS A 67 -15.65 -1.26 -9.85
C LYS A 67 -14.58 -1.58 -8.78
N ALA A 68 -13.46 -0.85 -8.80
CA ALA A 68 -12.36 -1.03 -7.86
C ALA A 68 -12.84 -0.90 -6.41
N ARG A 69 -12.61 -1.92 -5.58
CA ARG A 69 -13.06 -1.99 -4.18
C ARG A 69 -12.00 -1.53 -3.19
N SER A 70 -10.74 -1.54 -3.59
CA SER A 70 -9.61 -1.22 -2.73
C SER A 70 -8.73 -0.10 -3.31
N VAL A 71 -7.92 0.52 -2.45
CA VAL A 71 -6.91 1.51 -2.88
C VAL A 71 -5.93 0.88 -3.88
N LYS A 72 -5.54 -0.37 -3.68
CA LYS A 72 -4.64 -1.11 -4.57
C LYS A 72 -5.18 -1.22 -6.00
N GLU A 73 -6.50 -1.41 -6.14
CA GLU A 73 -7.17 -1.59 -7.44
C GLU A 73 -7.38 -0.29 -8.23
N CYS A 74 -7.33 0.87 -7.55
CA CYS A 74 -7.53 2.18 -8.19
C CYS A 74 -6.30 3.09 -8.12
N ARG A 75 -5.19 2.64 -7.55
CA ARG A 75 -3.96 3.44 -7.44
C ARG A 75 -3.35 3.62 -8.83
N PRO A 76 -3.09 4.87 -9.25
CA PRO A 76 -2.51 5.14 -10.56
C PRO A 76 -1.22 4.37 -10.80
N LEU A 77 -1.02 3.87 -12.03
CA LEU A 77 0.15 3.04 -12.36
C LEU A 77 1.47 3.77 -12.05
N LYS A 78 1.55 5.06 -12.37
CA LYS A 78 2.74 5.86 -12.12
C LYS A 78 3.04 6.02 -10.62
N VAL A 79 2.01 6.14 -9.78
CA VAL A 79 2.17 6.20 -8.31
C VAL A 79 2.65 4.85 -7.79
N THR A 80 2.10 3.75 -8.29
CA THR A 80 2.56 2.40 -7.93
C THR A 80 4.04 2.20 -8.28
N ASN A 81 4.45 2.64 -9.47
CA ASN A 81 5.85 2.54 -9.91
C ASN A 81 6.79 3.44 -9.10
N TYR A 82 6.34 4.65 -8.73
CA TYR A 82 7.07 5.52 -7.82
C TYR A 82 7.34 4.84 -6.48
N LEU A 83 6.29 4.30 -5.84
CA LEU A 83 6.42 3.62 -4.55
C LEU A 83 7.32 2.38 -4.62
N LYS A 84 7.28 1.64 -5.74
CA LYS A 84 8.21 0.53 -6.00
C LYS A 84 9.65 1.00 -6.09
N GLY A 85 9.90 2.13 -6.75
CA GLY A 85 11.22 2.76 -6.85
C GLY A 85 11.72 3.27 -5.49
N GLU A 86 10.85 3.95 -4.75
CA GLU A 86 11.16 4.47 -3.41
C GLU A 86 11.47 3.35 -2.42
N ALA A 87 10.74 2.24 -2.46
CA ALA A 87 11.08 1.06 -1.66
C ALA A 87 12.50 0.56 -1.93
N VAL A 88 12.93 0.52 -3.20
CA VAL A 88 14.30 0.14 -3.57
C VAL A 88 15.31 1.19 -3.12
N ARG A 89 15.01 2.48 -3.29
CA ARG A 89 15.86 3.58 -2.85
C ARG A 89 16.13 3.52 -1.35
N LEU A 90 15.09 3.31 -0.54
CA LEU A 90 15.20 3.20 0.91
C LEU A 90 16.05 2.00 1.31
N VAL A 91 15.84 0.83 0.70
CA VAL A 91 16.64 -0.37 1.00
C VAL A 91 18.12 -0.18 0.66
N ARG A 92 18.43 0.49 -0.45
CA ARG A 92 19.83 0.79 -0.86
C ARG A 92 20.56 1.75 0.09
N GLN A 93 19.83 2.47 0.94
CA GLN A 93 20.42 3.37 1.95
C GLN A 93 20.69 2.64 3.27
N LEU A 94 20.24 1.39 3.43
CA LEU A 94 20.49 0.60 4.63
C LEU A 94 21.93 0.06 4.63
N PRO A 95 22.51 -0.20 5.82
CA PRO A 95 23.79 -0.88 5.94
C PRO A 95 23.75 -2.25 5.25
N ALA A 96 24.83 -2.61 4.56
CA ALA A 96 24.97 -3.91 3.91
C ALA A 96 24.92 -5.09 4.92
N SER A 97 25.34 -4.84 6.17
CA SER A 97 25.35 -5.80 7.26
C SER A 97 24.51 -5.27 8.43
N PRO A 98 23.24 -5.67 8.55
CA PRO A 98 22.39 -5.25 9.66
C PRO A 98 22.87 -5.89 10.97
N SER A 99 22.71 -5.18 12.09
CA SER A 99 22.94 -5.78 13.40
C SER A 99 21.84 -6.79 13.74
N ARG A 100 22.08 -7.68 14.71
CA ARG A 100 21.05 -8.58 15.23
C ARG A 100 19.80 -7.80 15.69
N ALA A 101 19.99 -6.66 16.36
CA ALA A 101 18.89 -5.83 16.84
C ALA A 101 18.06 -5.25 15.68
N ASP A 102 18.71 -4.83 14.59
CA ASP A 102 18.02 -4.32 13.39
C ASP A 102 17.20 -5.40 12.69
N VAL A 103 17.75 -6.62 12.60
CA VAL A 103 17.03 -7.77 12.03
C VAL A 103 15.81 -8.11 12.89
N GLU A 104 15.98 -8.22 14.21
CA GLU A 104 14.88 -8.51 15.14
C GLU A 104 13.79 -7.44 15.07
N GLU A 105 14.15 -6.15 15.05
CA GLU A 105 13.17 -5.07 14.92
C GLU A 105 12.46 -5.11 13.56
N THR A 106 13.17 -5.42 12.48
CA THR A 106 12.57 -5.57 11.15
C THR A 106 11.52 -6.68 11.14
N LEU A 107 11.80 -7.84 11.76
CA LEU A 107 10.86 -8.94 11.88
C LEU A 107 9.62 -8.56 12.72
N ARG A 108 9.81 -7.90 13.87
CA ARG A 108 8.70 -7.41 14.71
C ARG A 108 7.82 -6.39 13.97
N ARG A 109 8.45 -5.49 13.20
CA ARG A 109 7.72 -4.52 12.37
C ARG A 109 6.92 -5.19 11.27
N MET A 110 7.51 -6.19 10.61
CA MET A 110 6.83 -6.97 9.58
C MET A 110 5.56 -7.60 10.15
N GLU A 111 5.65 -8.25 11.31
CA GLU A 111 4.50 -8.85 11.99
C GLU A 111 3.42 -7.81 12.35
N ARG A 112 3.80 -6.72 13.01
CA ARG A 112 2.87 -5.67 13.46
C ARG A 112 2.17 -4.92 12.31
N GLN A 113 2.87 -4.68 11.21
CA GLN A 113 2.37 -3.79 10.14
C GLN A 113 1.74 -4.55 8.97
N LEU A 114 2.22 -5.75 8.66
CA LEU A 114 1.77 -6.52 7.50
C LEU A 114 0.84 -7.67 7.87
N GLY A 115 0.93 -8.17 9.11
CA GLY A 115 0.22 -9.35 9.60
C GLY A 115 0.55 -10.60 8.80
N GLU A 116 -0.26 -11.65 8.95
CA GLU A 116 -0.01 -12.93 8.26
C GLU A 116 -0.40 -12.92 6.77
N LYS A 117 -1.25 -11.97 6.35
CA LYS A 117 -1.86 -11.94 5.01
C LYS A 117 -0.93 -11.44 3.91
N ASN A 118 0.09 -10.65 4.26
CA ASN A 118 1.00 -10.03 3.30
C ASN A 118 2.40 -10.61 3.45
N ARG A 119 2.71 -11.63 2.65
CA ARG A 119 4.01 -12.32 2.66
C ARG A 119 4.92 -11.95 1.48
N THR A 120 4.51 -10.97 0.68
CA THR A 120 5.24 -10.52 -0.50
C THR A 120 5.46 -9.01 -0.47
N CYS A 121 6.57 -8.58 -1.05
CA CYS A 121 6.86 -7.16 -1.22
C CYS A 121 5.94 -6.52 -2.27
N ILE A 122 5.99 -5.19 -2.39
CA ILE A 122 5.24 -4.43 -3.40
C ILE A 122 5.57 -4.82 -4.85
N HIS A 123 6.69 -5.52 -5.07
CA HIS A 123 7.10 -6.08 -6.37
C HIS A 123 6.62 -7.53 -6.58
N GLY A 124 5.94 -8.13 -5.60
CA GLY A 124 5.39 -9.49 -5.68
C GLY A 124 6.37 -10.61 -5.28
N ARG A 125 7.57 -10.29 -4.75
CA ARG A 125 8.55 -11.28 -4.30
C ARG A 125 8.29 -11.67 -2.84
N PRO A 126 8.44 -12.94 -2.45
CA PRO A 126 8.28 -13.37 -1.05
C PRO A 126 9.31 -12.70 -0.14
N PHE A 127 8.91 -12.36 1.09
CA PHE A 127 9.84 -11.84 2.11
C PHE A 127 10.74 -12.94 2.67
N LEU A 128 10.20 -14.13 2.86
CA LEU A 128 10.88 -15.28 3.46
C LEU A 128 10.79 -16.47 2.49
N GLN A 129 11.91 -17.18 2.35
CA GLN A 129 11.98 -18.42 1.60
C GLN A 129 12.28 -19.56 2.57
N HIS A 130 11.49 -20.63 2.51
CA HIS A 130 11.75 -21.83 3.31
C HIS A 130 13.04 -22.49 2.82
N MET A 131 13.97 -22.74 3.74
CA MET A 131 15.25 -23.37 3.44
C MET A 131 15.23 -24.88 3.73
N GLY A 132 14.47 -25.30 4.74
CA GLY A 132 14.44 -26.67 5.22
C GLY A 132 13.87 -26.71 6.64
N ASP A 133 13.37 -27.88 7.02
CA ASP A 133 12.94 -28.13 8.38
C ASP A 133 14.12 -28.60 9.22
N VAL A 134 14.23 -28.08 10.44
CA VAL A 134 15.23 -28.54 11.40
C VAL A 134 14.59 -29.65 12.24
N PRO A 135 15.16 -30.87 12.26
CA PRO A 135 14.60 -31.97 13.04
C PRO A 135 14.62 -31.63 14.54
N SER A 136 13.56 -31.99 15.25
CA SER A 136 13.42 -31.74 16.69
C SER A 136 13.99 -32.89 17.54
N SER A 137 14.38 -33.99 16.92
CA SER A 137 14.97 -35.18 17.56
C SER A 137 16.00 -35.87 16.65
N GLU A 138 16.85 -36.72 17.23
CA GLU A 138 17.79 -37.54 16.47
C GLU A 138 17.07 -38.56 15.58
N GLU A 139 15.95 -39.13 16.02
CA GLU A 139 15.14 -40.04 15.21
C GLU A 139 14.56 -39.36 13.97
N GLU A 140 14.11 -38.12 14.08
CA GLU A 140 13.67 -37.31 12.94
C GLU A 140 14.84 -36.99 12.01
N ALA A 141 15.99 -36.61 12.56
CA ALA A 141 17.19 -36.33 11.78
C ALA A 141 17.61 -37.56 10.95
N ARG A 142 17.60 -38.76 11.55
CA ARG A 142 17.91 -40.02 10.86
C ARG A 142 16.93 -40.35 9.74
N LYS A 143 15.65 -39.98 9.88
CA LYS A 143 14.64 -40.14 8.82
C LYS A 143 14.79 -39.12 7.69
N MET A 144 15.33 -37.93 7.98
CA MET A 144 15.56 -36.87 6.98
C MET A 144 16.85 -37.07 6.17
N LEU A 145 17.83 -37.82 6.69
CA LEU A 145 19.05 -38.18 5.97
C LEU A 145 18.70 -39.15 4.82
N ARG A 146 18.64 -38.63 3.58
CA ARG A 146 18.72 -39.49 2.39
C ARG A 146 20.18 -39.84 2.13
N PRO A 147 20.52 -41.11 1.82
CA PRO A 147 21.85 -41.43 1.30
C PRO A 147 22.12 -40.56 0.08
N LEU A 148 23.26 -39.85 0.09
CA LEU A 148 23.77 -39.22 -1.13
C LEU A 148 24.11 -40.38 -2.08
N GLU A 149 23.32 -40.57 -3.13
CA GLU A 149 23.69 -41.44 -4.24
C GLU A 149 24.92 -40.80 -4.91
N LEU A 150 26.10 -41.31 -4.55
CA LEU A 150 27.40 -41.03 -5.16
C LEU A 150 27.64 -41.98 -6.33
#